data_AF-A0A388QV80-F1
#
_entry.id   AF-A0A388QV80-F1
#
_cell.length_a   1.000
_cell.length_b   1.000
_cell.length_c   1.000
_cell.angle_alpha   90.00
_cell.angle_beta   90.00
_cell.angle_gamma   90.00
#
_symmetry.space_group_name_H-M   'P 1'
#
loop_
_entity.id
_entity.type
_entity.pdbx_description
1 polymer ?
#
loop_
_entity_poly.entity_id
_entity_poly.type
_entity_poly.pdbx_seq_one_letter_code
_entity_poly.pdbx_strand_id
1 'polypeptide(L)'
;MRTLLSLLVLANPLWAAPPPTVEPAEGRRIVFSPEKWEAAQVEPRFEAWTGRHLSLLTLPGKVTPAMAEHYLRQLDLGWETYADLTGRKPATFKQYAGMPTVTAVPSPSFTCGAGCGFVGSSGVELALFYDRDTRDWVRNPQAFPHYGFYELGRNFYTFGRRHDAFTTGFAVFMRYVCMDRTGAVDLELAQRHHIERMIDVFATSPEPFVRTFTAYDGLSEKQPRLRDAQGKALPTCDQPVMYASAMLRLRRDLGGDDWVRRFFAALALCPETKAVDRPTARRQCLAWYACASAAAGRDLADRFVTGWRLDLTPEERARFASAPWGRPELDLTALLK
;
A
#
# COMPACT_ATOMS: atom_id res chain seq x y z
N MET A 1 -10.63 42.06 -27.93
CA MET A 1 -11.59 41.08 -27.39
C MET A 1 -10.85 40.15 -26.43
N ARG A 2 -10.98 40.39 -25.12
CA ARG A 2 -10.43 39.54 -24.05
C ARG A 2 -11.59 38.69 -23.51
N THR A 3 -11.53 37.39 -23.70
CA THR A 3 -12.54 36.46 -23.18
C THR A 3 -12.12 36.04 -21.78
N LEU A 4 -12.86 36.51 -20.77
CA LEU A 4 -12.80 36.01 -19.39
C LEU A 4 -13.37 34.59 -19.37
N LEU A 5 -12.52 33.59 -19.10
CA LEU A 5 -12.96 32.25 -18.73
C LEU A 5 -13.24 32.26 -17.22
N SER A 6 -14.51 32.28 -16.85
CA SER A 6 -14.95 32.12 -15.46
C SER A 6 -14.69 30.68 -15.02
N LEU A 7 -13.78 30.50 -14.05
CA LEU A 7 -13.62 29.27 -13.29
C LEU A 7 -14.85 29.08 -12.39
N LEU A 8 -15.80 28.26 -12.84
CA LEU A 8 -16.78 27.65 -11.95
C LEU A 8 -16.07 26.55 -11.15
N VAL A 9 -15.66 26.87 -9.93
CA VAL A 9 -15.41 25.88 -8.90
C VAL A 9 -16.77 25.28 -8.54
N LEU A 10 -17.08 24.11 -9.11
CA LEU A 10 -18.18 23.29 -8.64
C LEU A 10 -17.85 22.87 -7.21
N ALA A 11 -18.40 23.60 -6.24
CA ALA A 11 -18.50 23.14 -4.87
C ALA A 11 -19.35 21.86 -4.92
N ASN A 12 -18.67 20.71 -4.88
CA ASN A 12 -19.31 19.43 -4.61
C ASN A 12 -20.07 19.62 -3.29
N PRO A 13 -21.38 19.40 -3.23
CA PRO A 13 -22.10 19.49 -1.97
C PRO A 13 -21.49 18.44 -1.06
N LEU A 14 -20.67 18.91 -0.12
CA LEU A 14 -20.20 18.15 1.03
C LEU A 14 -21.47 17.66 1.73
N TRP A 15 -21.87 16.44 1.40
CA TRP A 15 -22.78 15.69 2.24
C TRP A 15 -22.01 15.46 3.52
N ALA A 16 -22.19 16.36 4.50
CA ALA A 16 -21.63 16.18 5.82
C ALA A 16 -22.17 14.86 6.33
N ALA A 17 -21.30 13.85 6.41
CA ALA A 17 -21.64 12.61 7.07
C ALA A 17 -22.15 12.97 8.48
N PRO A 18 -23.17 12.28 9.01
CA PRO A 18 -23.59 12.49 10.39
C PRO A 18 -22.36 12.39 11.31
N PRO A 19 -22.28 13.24 12.35
CA PRO A 19 -21.13 13.20 13.26
C PRO A 19 -20.97 11.78 13.81
N PRO A 20 -19.74 11.27 13.94
CA PRO A 20 -19.51 9.91 14.41
C PRO A 20 -20.16 9.73 15.79
N THR A 21 -20.91 8.64 15.96
CA THR A 21 -21.46 8.24 17.25
C THR A 21 -20.35 7.67 18.12
N VAL A 22 -20.37 7.99 19.42
CA VAL A 22 -19.43 7.45 20.41
C VAL A 22 -20.15 6.38 21.23
N GLU A 23 -19.71 5.13 21.08
CA GLU A 23 -20.23 4.00 21.85
C GLU A 23 -19.08 3.28 22.56
N PRO A 24 -19.29 2.80 23.80
CA PRO A 24 -18.30 1.96 24.47
C PRO A 24 -18.12 0.64 23.72
N ALA A 25 -16.88 0.20 23.56
CA ALA A 25 -16.54 -1.09 22.97
C ALA A 25 -15.71 -1.96 23.94
N GLU A 26 -16.17 -3.18 24.19
CA GLU A 26 -15.39 -4.19 24.93
C GLU A 26 -14.22 -4.67 24.07
N GLY A 27 -13.00 -4.31 24.47
CA GLY A 27 -11.84 -4.40 23.61
C GLY A 27 -11.17 -5.77 23.51
N ARG A 28 -11.47 -6.73 24.40
CA ARG A 28 -10.76 -8.04 24.43
C ARG A 28 -10.87 -8.82 23.12
N ARG A 29 -12.00 -8.74 22.41
CA ARG A 29 -12.18 -9.41 21.11
C ARG A 29 -11.58 -8.63 19.93
N ILE A 30 -11.35 -7.33 20.14
CA ILE A 30 -10.94 -6.37 19.12
C ILE A 30 -9.42 -6.30 19.03
N VAL A 31 -8.73 -6.23 20.16
CA VAL A 31 -7.26 -6.14 20.20
C VAL A 31 -6.62 -7.41 19.63
N PHE A 32 -5.44 -7.26 19.04
CA PHE A 32 -4.76 -8.34 18.34
C PHE A 32 -4.04 -9.27 19.31
N SER A 33 -3.51 -8.69 20.39
CA SER A 33 -2.73 -9.37 21.42
C SER A 33 -3.33 -9.16 22.82
N PRO A 34 -4.46 -9.80 23.17
CA PRO A 34 -5.07 -9.70 24.50
C PRO A 34 -4.08 -9.98 25.64
N GLU A 35 -3.14 -10.90 25.43
CA GLU A 35 -2.09 -11.28 26.39
C GLU A 35 -1.19 -10.10 26.79
N LYS A 36 -0.92 -9.17 25.86
CA LYS A 36 -0.11 -7.97 26.15
C LYS A 36 -0.86 -6.98 27.05
N TRP A 37 -2.18 -6.89 26.88
CA TRP A 37 -3.04 -6.07 27.72
C TRP A 37 -3.16 -6.64 29.13
N GLU A 38 -3.31 -7.96 29.24
CA GLU A 38 -3.32 -8.68 30.51
C GLU A 38 -1.99 -8.53 31.26
N ALA A 39 -0.86 -8.73 30.58
CA ALA A 39 0.47 -8.55 31.17
C ALA A 39 0.73 -7.12 31.66
N ALA A 40 0.19 -6.12 30.95
CA ALA A 40 0.26 -4.72 31.36
C ALA A 40 -0.75 -4.36 32.47
N GLN A 41 -1.65 -5.28 32.85
CA GLN A 41 -2.75 -5.05 33.78
C GLN A 41 -3.66 -3.88 33.36
N VAL A 42 -3.86 -3.72 32.04
CA VAL A 42 -4.72 -2.68 31.46
C VAL A 42 -5.93 -3.34 30.81
N GLU A 43 -7.12 -2.90 31.18
CA GLU A 43 -8.35 -3.37 30.54
C GLU A 43 -8.54 -2.66 29.18
N PRO A 44 -8.75 -3.41 28.08
CA PRO A 44 -8.97 -2.81 26.77
C PRO A 44 -10.39 -2.24 26.68
N ARG A 45 -10.52 -0.93 26.91
CA ARG A 45 -11.76 -0.17 26.74
C ARG A 45 -11.56 0.94 25.72
N PHE A 46 -12.51 1.06 24.79
CA PHE A 46 -12.44 2.04 23.72
C PHE A 46 -13.74 2.82 23.56
N GLU A 47 -13.61 4.06 23.10
CA GLU A 47 -14.63 4.82 22.40
C GLU A 47 -14.60 4.44 20.93
N ALA A 48 -15.73 3.96 20.40
CA ALA A 48 -15.88 3.68 18.99
C ALA A 48 -16.40 4.91 18.25
N TRP A 49 -15.76 5.26 17.14
CA TRP A 49 -16.18 6.29 16.20
C TRP A 49 -16.46 5.62 14.87
N THR A 50 -17.65 5.81 14.33
CA THR A 50 -18.10 5.07 13.15
C THR A 50 -18.07 5.95 11.89
N GLY A 51 -17.37 5.49 10.86
CA GLY A 51 -17.33 6.08 9.53
C GLY A 51 -18.28 5.38 8.54
N ARG A 52 -17.99 5.51 7.25
CA ARG A 52 -18.74 4.86 6.15
C ARG A 52 -18.36 3.40 5.96
N HIS A 53 -17.08 3.06 6.11
CA HIS A 53 -16.58 1.69 5.91
C HIS A 53 -15.86 1.14 7.14
N LEU A 54 -15.37 2.02 8.02
CA LEU A 54 -14.49 1.66 9.13
C LEU A 54 -15.01 2.20 10.47
N SER A 55 -14.64 1.50 11.54
CA SER A 55 -14.76 1.99 12.92
C SER A 55 -13.38 2.33 13.46
N LEU A 56 -13.15 3.57 13.87
CA LEU A 56 -11.96 4.01 14.58
C LEU A 56 -12.20 3.84 16.08
N LEU A 57 -11.36 3.07 16.75
CA LEU A 57 -11.48 2.78 18.18
C LEU A 57 -10.35 3.49 18.94
N THR A 58 -10.70 4.34 19.89
CA THR A 58 -9.74 5.18 20.62
C THR A 58 -9.89 5.01 22.12
N LEU A 59 -8.87 5.36 22.89
CA LEU A 59 -8.94 5.39 24.35
C LEU A 59 -9.92 6.49 24.78
N PRO A 60 -10.73 6.24 25.83
CA PRO A 60 -11.74 7.20 26.27
C PRO A 60 -11.18 8.59 26.58
N GLY A 61 -11.84 9.63 26.06
CA GLY A 61 -11.49 11.03 26.30
C GLY A 61 -10.14 11.49 25.73
N LYS A 62 -9.48 10.68 24.89
CA LYS A 62 -8.19 11.04 24.26
C LYS A 62 -8.32 11.71 22.91
N VAL A 63 -9.49 11.62 22.29
CA VAL A 63 -9.73 12.09 20.92
C VAL A 63 -10.97 12.97 20.91
N THR A 64 -10.87 14.12 20.24
CA THR A 64 -12.01 15.01 20.04
C THR A 64 -12.86 14.55 18.85
N PRO A 65 -14.16 14.88 18.80
CA PRO A 65 -14.99 14.54 17.65
C PRO A 65 -14.42 15.02 16.30
N ALA A 66 -13.88 16.24 16.25
CA ALA A 66 -13.28 16.78 15.03
C ALA A 66 -12.04 15.99 14.55
N MET A 67 -11.23 15.51 15.49
CA MET A 67 -10.07 14.67 15.17
C MET A 67 -10.53 13.29 14.70
N ALA A 68 -11.46 12.64 15.43
CA ALA A 68 -12.00 11.34 15.04
C ALA A 68 -12.63 11.40 13.64
N GLU A 69 -13.44 12.43 13.36
CA GLU A 69 -14.06 12.65 12.06
C GLU A 69 -13.01 12.83 10.96
N HIS A 70 -11.93 13.60 11.22
CA HIS A 70 -10.83 13.74 10.27
C HIS A 70 -10.16 12.41 9.94
N TYR A 71 -9.74 11.66 10.96
CA TYR A 71 -9.08 10.38 10.74
C TYR A 71 -9.99 9.37 10.04
N LEU A 72 -11.26 9.28 10.44
CA LEU A 72 -12.24 8.40 9.79
C LEU A 72 -12.44 8.75 8.33
N ARG A 73 -12.63 10.04 7.99
CA ARG A 73 -12.77 10.46 6.58
C ARG A 73 -11.56 10.04 5.75
N GLN A 74 -10.35 10.24 6.26
CA GLN A 74 -9.12 9.85 5.57
C GLN A 74 -9.03 8.33 5.40
N LEU A 75 -9.26 7.57 6.47
CA LEU A 75 -9.24 6.10 6.45
C LEU A 75 -10.30 5.51 5.52
N ASP A 76 -11.53 6.06 5.52
CA ASP A 76 -12.61 5.64 4.61
C ASP A 76 -12.25 5.90 3.15
N LEU A 77 -11.69 7.07 2.83
CA LEU A 77 -11.22 7.36 1.46
C LEU A 77 -10.07 6.44 1.05
N GLY A 78 -9.18 6.10 1.99
CA GLY A 78 -8.15 5.08 1.78
C GLY A 78 -8.74 3.71 1.48
N TRP A 79 -9.73 3.27 2.28
CA TRP A 79 -10.46 2.02 2.06
C TRP A 79 -11.15 1.98 0.69
N GLU A 80 -11.85 3.05 0.32
CA GLU A 80 -12.48 3.19 -1.00
C GLU A 80 -11.45 3.14 -2.13
N THR A 81 -10.31 3.80 -1.96
CA THR A 81 -9.20 3.79 -2.92
C THR A 81 -8.65 2.38 -3.12
N TYR A 82 -8.40 1.64 -2.03
CA TYR A 82 -7.96 0.25 -2.14
C TYR A 82 -9.01 -0.63 -2.82
N ALA A 83 -10.28 -0.51 -2.43
CA ALA A 83 -11.35 -1.32 -3.00
C ALA A 83 -11.56 -1.06 -4.50
N ASP A 84 -11.51 0.19 -4.93
CA ASP A 84 -11.60 0.59 -6.34
C ASP A 84 -10.41 0.05 -7.15
N LEU A 85 -9.18 0.32 -6.70
CA LEU A 85 -7.98 -0.01 -7.48
C LEU A 85 -7.68 -1.51 -7.51
N THR A 86 -7.97 -2.24 -6.42
CA THR A 86 -7.71 -3.69 -6.38
C THR A 86 -8.89 -4.52 -6.89
N GLY A 87 -10.10 -3.94 -6.94
CA GLY A 87 -11.35 -4.65 -7.21
C GLY A 87 -11.69 -5.70 -6.14
N ARG A 88 -11.06 -5.64 -4.96
CA ARG A 88 -11.16 -6.64 -3.91
C ARG A 88 -11.35 -5.99 -2.55
N LYS A 89 -11.87 -6.76 -1.59
CA LYS A 89 -11.94 -6.39 -0.17
C LYS A 89 -11.25 -7.47 0.68
N PRO A 90 -10.66 -7.12 1.82
CA PRO A 90 -10.10 -8.11 2.74
C PRO A 90 -11.19 -9.04 3.28
N ALA A 91 -10.78 -10.22 3.74
CA ALA A 91 -11.64 -11.08 4.55
C ALA A 91 -12.01 -10.36 5.86
N THR A 92 -13.21 -10.61 6.35
CA THR A 92 -13.65 -10.08 7.66
C THR A 92 -12.84 -10.73 8.78
N PHE A 93 -12.26 -9.91 9.66
CA PHE A 93 -11.59 -10.42 10.86
C PHE A 93 -11.86 -9.58 12.11
N LYS A 94 -11.18 -8.45 12.32
CA LYS A 94 -11.48 -7.56 13.47
C LYS A 94 -12.55 -6.55 13.09
N GLN A 95 -13.65 -6.57 13.85
CA GLN A 95 -14.81 -5.74 13.58
C GLN A 95 -15.46 -5.20 14.86
N TYR A 96 -16.13 -4.06 14.72
CA TYR A 96 -17.05 -3.48 15.67
C TYR A 96 -18.31 -3.07 14.94
N ALA A 97 -19.49 -3.48 15.44
CA ALA A 97 -20.78 -3.26 14.78
C ALA A 97 -20.81 -3.67 13.29
N GLY A 98 -20.12 -4.77 12.94
CA GLY A 98 -20.02 -5.28 11.56
C GLY A 98 -19.06 -4.51 10.65
N MET A 99 -18.37 -3.48 11.14
CA MET A 99 -17.38 -2.71 10.39
C MET A 99 -15.96 -3.09 10.80
N PRO A 100 -15.03 -3.23 9.83
CA PRO A 100 -13.61 -3.37 10.13
C PRO A 100 -13.08 -2.29 11.07
N THR A 101 -12.19 -2.68 11.99
CA THR A 101 -11.65 -1.75 12.99
C THR A 101 -10.29 -1.20 12.61
N VAL A 102 -10.08 0.07 12.94
CA VAL A 102 -8.77 0.69 13.10
C VAL A 102 -8.66 1.09 14.57
N THR A 103 -7.77 0.47 15.32
CA THR A 103 -7.69 0.62 16.79
C THR A 103 -6.44 1.38 17.18
N ALA A 104 -6.59 2.57 17.75
CA ALA A 104 -5.49 3.32 18.32
C ALA A 104 -5.12 2.75 19.69
N VAL A 105 -4.01 2.01 19.76
CA VAL A 105 -3.53 1.35 20.98
C VAL A 105 -2.57 2.27 21.76
N PRO A 106 -2.36 2.06 23.08
CA PRO A 106 -1.65 3.02 23.91
C PRO A 106 -0.20 3.27 23.48
N SER A 107 0.52 2.23 23.02
CA SER A 107 1.93 2.32 22.64
C SER A 107 2.35 1.09 21.82
N PRO A 108 3.58 1.08 21.25
CA PRO A 108 4.10 -0.06 20.50
C PRO A 108 4.15 -1.37 21.28
N SER A 109 4.19 -1.33 22.62
CA SER A 109 4.24 -2.54 23.46
C SER A 109 2.93 -3.34 23.42
N PHE A 110 1.83 -2.77 22.91
CA PHE A 110 0.53 -3.44 22.80
C PHE A 110 0.28 -4.08 21.42
N THR A 111 1.15 -3.81 20.43
CA THR A 111 0.97 -4.30 19.06
C THR A 111 2.30 -4.81 18.46
N CYS A 112 2.37 -5.01 17.14
CA CYS A 112 3.56 -5.53 16.45
C CYS A 112 4.57 -4.46 15.99
N GLY A 113 4.55 -3.26 16.61
CA GLY A 113 5.45 -2.15 16.30
C GLY A 113 4.73 -0.80 16.29
N ALA A 114 5.01 0.05 15.30
CA ALA A 114 4.33 1.34 15.10
C ALA A 114 2.85 1.18 14.67
N GLY A 115 2.57 0.10 13.96
CA GLY A 115 1.24 -0.30 13.54
C GLY A 115 1.23 -1.80 13.22
N CYS A 116 0.04 -2.35 13.06
CA CYS A 116 -0.13 -3.75 12.71
C CYS A 116 -1.42 -3.93 11.89
N GLY A 117 -1.31 -4.54 10.72
CA GLY A 117 -2.45 -4.99 9.91
C GLY A 117 -2.30 -6.45 9.51
N PHE A 118 -3.40 -7.19 9.48
CA PHE A 118 -3.41 -8.57 9.00
C PHE A 118 -3.37 -8.62 7.49
N VAL A 119 -2.53 -9.49 6.91
CA VAL A 119 -2.44 -9.66 5.47
C VAL A 119 -3.72 -10.32 4.94
N GLY A 120 -4.43 -9.65 4.03
CA GLY A 120 -5.63 -10.18 3.39
C GLY A 120 -6.89 -10.21 4.26
N SER A 121 -6.82 -9.72 5.51
CA SER A 121 -7.91 -9.74 6.49
C SER A 121 -8.07 -8.38 7.17
N SER A 122 -9.28 -8.04 7.59
CA SER A 122 -9.63 -6.72 8.10
C SER A 122 -9.17 -6.50 9.54
N GLY A 123 -8.74 -5.29 9.86
CA GLY A 123 -8.30 -4.93 11.20
C GLY A 123 -6.94 -4.28 11.17
N VAL A 124 -6.81 -3.16 11.86
CA VAL A 124 -5.56 -2.42 12.06
C VAL A 124 -5.40 -2.01 13.53
N GLU A 125 -4.17 -2.03 14.03
CA GLU A 125 -3.76 -1.36 15.27
C GLU A 125 -2.74 -0.25 14.96
N LEU A 126 -2.89 0.93 15.58
CA LEU A 126 -2.04 2.10 15.41
C LEU A 126 -1.45 2.49 16.77
N ALA A 127 -0.15 2.26 16.97
CA ALA A 127 0.52 2.51 18.24
C ALA A 127 1.17 3.90 18.36
N LEU A 128 1.37 4.60 17.24
CA LEU A 128 1.90 5.97 17.24
C LEU A 128 0.80 7.04 17.29
N PHE A 129 -0.46 6.63 17.36
CA PHE A 129 -1.61 7.53 17.27
C PHE A 129 -1.56 8.62 18.34
N TYR A 130 -1.50 8.25 19.63
CA TYR A 130 -1.47 9.23 20.72
C TYR A 130 -0.12 9.94 20.82
N ASP A 131 0.98 9.22 20.62
CA ASP A 131 2.32 9.77 20.83
C ASP A 131 2.80 10.64 19.68
N ARG A 132 2.33 10.48 18.45
CA ARG A 132 2.79 11.25 17.30
C ARG A 132 1.63 11.87 16.54
N ASP A 133 0.70 11.04 16.09
CA ASP A 133 -0.23 11.47 15.05
C ASP A 133 -1.24 12.53 15.55
N THR A 134 -1.66 12.45 16.81
CA THR A 134 -2.48 13.50 17.45
C THR A 134 -1.72 14.83 17.55
N ARG A 135 -0.42 14.81 17.86
CA ARG A 135 0.42 16.02 17.93
C ARG A 135 0.62 16.63 16.55
N ASP A 136 0.83 15.79 15.56
CA ASP A 136 0.98 16.21 14.16
C ASP A 136 -0.31 16.83 13.63
N TRP A 137 -1.46 16.26 13.97
CA TRP A 137 -2.77 16.84 13.64
C TRP A 137 -3.00 18.19 14.34
N VAL A 138 -2.62 18.34 15.61
CA VAL A 138 -2.72 19.64 16.31
C VAL A 138 -1.87 20.70 15.62
N ARG A 139 -0.68 20.34 15.11
CA ARG A 139 0.20 21.26 14.37
C ARG A 139 -0.34 21.58 12.97
N ASN A 140 -0.95 20.58 12.33
CA ASN A 140 -1.55 20.73 11.01
C ASN A 140 -2.79 19.82 10.90
N PRO A 141 -4.01 20.38 11.03
CA PRO A 141 -5.25 19.60 10.98
C PRO A 141 -5.53 18.91 9.63
N GLN A 142 -4.76 19.23 8.58
CA GLN A 142 -4.81 18.54 7.28
C GLN A 142 -3.83 17.37 7.19
N ALA A 143 -2.93 17.21 8.18
CA ALA A 143 -1.98 16.12 8.22
C ALA A 143 -2.68 14.78 8.46
N PHE A 144 -2.16 13.74 7.84
CA PHE A 144 -2.55 12.36 8.12
C PHE A 144 -1.31 11.47 8.06
N PRO A 145 -1.13 10.57 9.03
CA PRO A 145 0.05 9.71 9.07
C PRO A 145 -0.07 8.62 7.98
N HIS A 146 0.82 8.65 6.98
CA HIS A 146 0.73 7.73 5.84
C HIS A 146 0.82 6.23 6.24
N TYR A 147 1.29 5.92 7.45
CA TYR A 147 1.42 4.53 7.89
C TYR A 147 0.07 3.91 8.21
N GLY A 148 -0.98 4.71 8.51
CA GLY A 148 -2.35 4.20 8.58
C GLY A 148 -2.80 3.57 7.26
N PHE A 149 -2.46 4.20 6.13
CA PHE A 149 -2.70 3.64 4.80
C PHE A 149 -1.80 2.45 4.47
N TYR A 150 -0.58 2.41 5.03
CA TYR A 150 0.27 1.23 4.92
C TYR A 150 -0.34 0.01 5.63
N GLU A 151 -0.86 0.16 6.85
CA GLU A 151 -1.49 -0.96 7.57
C GLU A 151 -2.79 -1.41 6.89
N LEU A 152 -3.60 -0.48 6.36
CA LEU A 152 -4.71 -0.83 5.47
C LEU A 152 -4.23 -1.60 4.22
N GLY A 153 -3.05 -1.25 3.70
CA GLY A 153 -2.41 -1.98 2.60
C GLY A 153 -2.07 -3.42 2.95
N ARG A 154 -1.76 -3.73 4.21
CA ARG A 154 -1.63 -5.12 4.65
C ARG A 154 -2.98 -5.85 4.51
N ASN A 155 -4.07 -5.25 4.99
CA ASN A 155 -5.41 -5.83 4.86
C ASN A 155 -5.77 -6.10 3.39
N PHE A 156 -5.56 -5.13 2.49
CA PHE A 156 -5.96 -5.25 1.09
C PHE A 156 -5.04 -6.10 0.21
N TYR A 157 -3.92 -6.59 0.74
CA TYR A 157 -3.12 -7.57 0.02
C TYR A 157 -3.88 -8.91 -0.05
N THR A 158 -4.59 -9.14 -1.15
CA THR A 158 -5.49 -10.29 -1.36
C THR A 158 -5.09 -11.16 -2.55
N PHE A 159 -3.91 -10.92 -3.13
CA PHE A 159 -3.42 -11.63 -4.33
C PHE A 159 -2.77 -12.98 -4.02
N GLY A 160 -2.57 -13.29 -2.73
CA GLY A 160 -2.03 -14.56 -2.27
C GLY A 160 -0.67 -14.85 -2.91
N ARG A 161 -0.51 -16.09 -3.39
CA ARG A 161 0.73 -16.59 -4.00
C ARG A 161 1.01 -16.08 -5.42
N ARG A 162 0.17 -15.21 -5.98
CA ARG A 162 0.42 -14.64 -7.31
C ARG A 162 1.56 -13.61 -7.29
N HIS A 163 1.78 -12.99 -6.12
CA HIS A 163 2.64 -11.82 -5.97
C HIS A 163 3.25 -11.69 -4.56
N ASP A 164 3.35 -12.80 -3.82
CA ASP A 164 3.67 -12.77 -2.38
C ASP A 164 5.07 -12.25 -2.04
N ALA A 165 6.02 -12.30 -3.00
CA ALA A 165 7.34 -11.67 -2.88
C ALA A 165 7.26 -10.14 -2.71
N PHE A 166 6.12 -9.52 -3.01
CA PHE A 166 5.92 -8.07 -3.01
C PHE A 166 4.86 -7.60 -2.01
N THR A 167 4.45 -8.46 -1.06
CA THR A 167 3.39 -8.16 -0.07
C THR A 167 3.65 -6.86 0.68
N THR A 168 4.86 -6.65 1.20
CA THR A 168 5.21 -5.41 1.91
C THR A 168 5.36 -4.23 0.95
N GLY A 169 5.97 -4.46 -0.22
CA GLY A 169 6.11 -3.43 -1.25
C GLY A 169 4.75 -2.89 -1.74
N PHE A 170 3.73 -3.74 -1.84
CA PHE A 170 2.36 -3.36 -2.14
C PHE A 170 1.82 -2.33 -1.14
N ALA A 171 2.00 -2.57 0.16
CA ALA A 171 1.56 -1.64 1.19
C ALA A 171 2.35 -0.31 1.15
N VAL A 172 3.66 -0.35 0.88
CA VAL A 172 4.48 0.87 0.72
C VAL A 172 4.10 1.67 -0.52
N PHE A 173 3.74 1.00 -1.62
CA PHE A 173 3.22 1.65 -2.83
C PHE A 173 1.87 2.30 -2.58
N MET A 174 0.90 1.51 -2.11
CA MET A 174 -0.49 1.95 -2.02
C MET A 174 -0.71 3.00 -0.94
N ARG A 175 0.13 3.08 0.11
CA ARG A 175 0.02 4.18 1.08
C ARG A 175 0.17 5.55 0.41
N TYR A 176 1.07 5.69 -0.56
CA TYR A 176 1.27 6.95 -1.27
C TYR A 176 0.21 7.20 -2.33
N VAL A 177 -0.33 6.14 -2.94
CA VAL A 177 -1.53 6.25 -3.79
C VAL A 177 -2.71 6.80 -2.98
N CYS A 178 -2.90 6.32 -1.74
CA CYS A 178 -3.92 6.84 -0.83
C CYS A 178 -3.63 8.30 -0.46
N MET A 179 -2.39 8.65 -0.07
CA MET A 179 -2.04 10.05 0.22
C MET A 179 -2.38 10.99 -0.95
N ASP A 180 -2.07 10.58 -2.19
CA ASP A 180 -2.42 11.36 -3.39
C ASP A 180 -3.94 11.50 -3.58
N ARG A 181 -4.69 10.42 -3.33
CA ARG A 181 -6.13 10.37 -3.55
C ARG A 181 -6.92 11.16 -2.50
N THR A 182 -6.47 11.14 -1.27
CA THR A 182 -7.15 11.86 -0.19
C THR A 182 -6.72 13.32 -0.10
N GLY A 183 -5.60 13.69 -0.73
CA GLY A 183 -5.03 15.03 -0.63
C GLY A 183 -4.54 15.38 0.78
N ALA A 184 -4.33 14.38 1.64
CA ALA A 184 -3.83 14.61 2.99
C ALA A 184 -2.39 15.11 2.96
N VAL A 185 -2.04 15.96 3.93
CA VAL A 185 -0.68 16.46 4.07
C VAL A 185 0.21 15.36 4.66
N ASP A 186 1.21 14.93 3.89
CA ASP A 186 2.28 14.05 4.36
C ASP A 186 3.39 14.87 5.01
N LEU A 187 3.51 14.79 6.34
CA LEU A 187 4.61 15.46 7.06
C LEU A 187 5.97 14.78 6.80
N GLU A 188 5.98 13.59 6.22
CA GLU A 188 7.18 12.82 5.85
C GLU A 188 7.46 12.87 4.33
N LEU A 189 7.06 13.96 3.65
CA LEU A 189 7.21 14.13 2.19
C LEU A 189 8.65 13.88 1.68
N ALA A 190 9.67 14.23 2.46
CA ALA A 190 11.06 13.95 2.12
C ALA A 190 11.35 12.44 1.97
N GLN A 191 10.71 11.60 2.79
CA GLN A 191 10.82 10.14 2.68
C GLN A 191 10.20 9.65 1.37
N ARG A 192 9.05 10.20 0.97
CA ARG A 192 8.40 9.88 -0.32
C ARG A 192 9.33 10.20 -1.49
N HIS A 193 9.85 11.43 -1.54
CA HIS A 193 10.77 11.82 -2.62
C HIS A 193 12.03 10.97 -2.65
N HIS A 194 12.52 10.54 -1.49
CA HIS A 194 13.63 9.59 -1.43
C HIS A 194 13.26 8.25 -2.07
N ILE A 195 12.13 7.65 -1.69
CA ILE A 195 11.62 6.39 -2.25
C ILE A 195 11.46 6.50 -3.77
N GLU A 196 10.81 7.55 -4.27
CA GLU A 196 10.55 7.74 -5.70
C GLU A 196 11.82 7.84 -6.56
N ARG A 197 12.93 8.32 -5.99
CA ARG A 197 14.23 8.41 -6.69
C ARG A 197 14.98 7.09 -6.75
N MET A 198 14.70 6.13 -5.86
CA MET A 198 15.48 4.88 -5.78
C MET A 198 15.42 4.06 -7.06
N ILE A 199 14.33 4.14 -7.83
CA ILE A 199 14.22 3.44 -9.11
C ILE A 199 15.20 3.98 -10.16
N ASP A 200 15.48 5.29 -10.14
CA ASP A 200 16.42 5.91 -11.08
C ASP A 200 17.86 5.54 -10.68
N VAL A 201 18.15 5.53 -9.38
CA VAL A 201 19.44 5.06 -8.85
C VAL A 201 19.68 3.60 -9.25
N PHE A 202 18.68 2.74 -9.07
CA PHE A 202 18.75 1.34 -9.49
C PHE A 202 18.92 1.20 -11.00
N ALA A 203 18.23 2.00 -11.82
CA ALA A 203 18.38 1.93 -13.27
C ALA A 203 19.83 2.15 -13.72
N THR A 204 20.62 2.93 -12.98
CA THR A 204 22.05 3.14 -13.25
C THR A 204 23.00 2.24 -12.43
N SER A 205 22.50 1.42 -11.51
CA SER A 205 23.32 0.57 -10.66
C SER A 205 23.68 -0.75 -11.36
N PRO A 206 24.73 -1.47 -10.91
CA PRO A 206 25.04 -2.81 -11.41
C PRO A 206 24.17 -3.91 -10.79
N GLU A 207 23.25 -3.58 -9.88
CA GLU A 207 22.49 -4.58 -9.13
C GLU A 207 21.52 -5.34 -10.06
N PRO A 208 21.43 -6.69 -9.94
CA PRO A 208 20.47 -7.49 -10.67
C PRO A 208 19.02 -7.25 -10.22
N PHE A 209 18.07 -7.41 -11.15
CA PHE A 209 16.64 -7.21 -10.88
C PHE A 209 16.12 -8.08 -9.73
N VAL A 210 16.31 -9.41 -9.80
CA VAL A 210 15.76 -10.35 -8.80
C VAL A 210 16.34 -10.07 -7.42
N ARG A 211 17.63 -9.71 -7.32
CA ARG A 211 18.28 -9.32 -6.07
C ARG A 211 17.70 -8.06 -5.46
N THR A 212 17.42 -7.08 -6.31
CA THR A 212 16.91 -5.78 -5.90
C THR A 212 15.46 -5.87 -5.43
N PHE A 213 14.62 -6.53 -6.21
CA PHE A 213 13.17 -6.51 -6.00
C PHE A 213 12.64 -7.70 -5.20
N THR A 214 13.45 -8.70 -4.87
CA THR A 214 13.01 -9.86 -4.09
C THR A 214 13.94 -10.14 -2.91
N ALA A 215 13.57 -11.09 -2.05
CA ALA A 215 14.43 -11.59 -0.97
C ALA A 215 15.16 -12.90 -1.37
N TYR A 216 15.01 -13.36 -2.61
CA TYR A 216 15.40 -14.71 -3.03
C TYR A 216 16.72 -14.73 -3.82
N ASP A 217 17.61 -13.78 -3.52
CA ASP A 217 18.97 -13.76 -4.06
C ASP A 217 20.02 -13.43 -2.97
N GLY A 218 19.85 -14.04 -1.80
CA GLY A 218 20.79 -13.95 -0.69
C GLY A 218 20.68 -12.68 0.16
N LEU A 219 19.61 -11.87 -0.01
CA LEU A 219 19.34 -10.72 0.85
C LEU A 219 17.98 -10.84 1.53
N SER A 220 17.91 -10.59 2.84
CA SER A 220 16.65 -10.48 3.58
C SER A 220 15.85 -9.26 3.13
N GLU A 221 14.56 -9.21 3.43
CA GLU A 221 13.66 -8.12 3.01
C GLU A 221 14.18 -6.71 3.39
N LYS A 222 14.75 -6.57 4.59
CA LYS A 222 15.17 -5.28 5.18
C LYS A 222 16.61 -4.87 4.90
N GLN A 223 17.38 -5.71 4.21
CA GLN A 223 18.75 -5.35 3.85
C GLN A 223 18.77 -4.27 2.75
N PRO A 224 19.65 -3.26 2.83
CA PRO A 224 19.82 -2.28 1.77
C PRO A 224 20.17 -2.95 0.43
N ARG A 225 19.52 -2.53 -0.65
CA ARG A 225 19.75 -3.07 -2.01
C ARG A 225 20.78 -2.27 -2.78
N LEU A 226 20.83 -0.97 -2.57
CA LEU A 226 21.64 -0.04 -3.35
C LEU A 226 22.77 0.55 -2.51
N ARG A 227 23.86 0.90 -3.19
CA ARG A 227 25.04 1.52 -2.61
C ARG A 227 25.39 2.77 -3.41
N ASP A 228 26.01 3.75 -2.76
CA ASP A 228 26.59 4.91 -3.43
C ASP A 228 27.90 4.55 -4.16
N ALA A 229 28.51 5.52 -4.83
CA ALA A 229 29.75 5.35 -5.57
C ALA A 229 30.94 4.93 -4.67
N GLN A 230 30.84 5.14 -3.35
CA GLN A 230 31.83 4.74 -2.36
C GLN A 230 31.51 3.36 -1.76
N GLY A 231 30.48 2.67 -2.26
CA GLY A 231 30.06 1.36 -1.79
C GLY A 231 29.28 1.39 -0.47
N LYS A 232 28.95 2.57 0.07
CA LYS A 232 28.16 2.70 1.29
C LYS A 232 26.69 2.47 0.97
N ALA A 233 26.02 1.69 1.83
CA ALA A 233 24.60 1.41 1.70
C ALA A 233 23.77 2.70 1.72
N LEU A 234 22.89 2.86 0.74
CA LEU A 234 21.93 3.95 0.73
C LEU A 234 20.84 3.68 1.79
N PRO A 235 20.39 4.70 2.53
CA PRO A 235 19.27 4.54 3.45
C PRO A 235 17.99 4.21 2.68
N THR A 236 17.08 3.47 3.30
CA THR A 236 15.71 3.26 2.80
C THR A 236 15.71 2.81 1.32
N CYS A 237 16.46 1.76 1.01
CA CYS A 237 16.46 1.12 -0.30
C CYS A 237 16.32 -0.41 -0.15
N ASP A 238 15.54 -0.83 0.84
CA ASP A 238 15.22 -2.24 1.07
C ASP A 238 14.21 -2.75 0.02
N GLN A 239 13.90 -4.05 0.03
CA GLN A 239 13.08 -4.65 -1.03
C GLN A 239 11.69 -4.00 -1.20
N PRO A 240 10.93 -3.71 -0.13
CA PRO A 240 9.63 -3.07 -0.25
C PRO A 240 9.71 -1.68 -0.87
N VAL A 241 10.74 -0.90 -0.50
CA VAL A 241 10.97 0.42 -1.08
C VAL A 241 11.31 0.31 -2.56
N MET A 242 12.16 -0.65 -2.95
CA MET A 242 12.50 -0.84 -4.35
C MET A 242 11.24 -1.13 -5.17
N TYR A 243 10.42 -2.11 -4.76
CA TYR A 243 9.15 -2.40 -5.44
C TYR A 243 8.23 -1.17 -5.50
N ALA A 244 8.06 -0.45 -4.39
CA ALA A 244 7.20 0.73 -4.36
C ALA A 244 7.71 1.85 -5.28
N SER A 245 9.02 2.07 -5.34
CA SER A 245 9.63 3.08 -6.24
C SER A 245 9.34 2.77 -7.70
N ALA A 246 9.43 1.51 -8.11
CA ALA A 246 9.09 1.07 -9.47
C ALA A 246 7.60 1.24 -9.76
N MET A 247 6.72 0.83 -8.85
CA MET A 247 5.27 0.95 -9.02
C MET A 247 4.79 2.41 -9.06
N LEU A 248 5.37 3.29 -8.25
CA LEU A 248 5.10 4.73 -8.31
C LEU A 248 5.53 5.33 -9.65
N ARG A 249 6.70 4.94 -10.17
CA ARG A 249 7.17 5.34 -11.50
C ARG A 249 6.25 4.84 -12.62
N LEU A 250 5.80 3.59 -12.57
CA LEU A 250 4.87 3.03 -13.56
C LEU A 250 3.51 3.74 -13.51
N ARG A 251 2.93 3.90 -12.31
CA ARG A 251 1.68 4.65 -12.12
C ARG A 251 1.78 6.05 -12.71
N ARG A 252 2.83 6.80 -12.38
CA ARG A 252 3.03 8.17 -12.88
C ARG A 252 3.08 8.23 -14.40
N ASP A 253 3.78 7.28 -15.03
CA ASP A 253 4.09 7.38 -16.46
C ASP A 253 3.09 6.67 -17.37
N LEU A 254 2.23 5.79 -16.85
CA LEU A 254 1.37 4.89 -17.65
C LEU A 254 -0.14 5.14 -17.50
N GLY A 255 -0.54 6.30 -16.97
CA GLY A 255 -1.95 6.71 -16.88
C GLY A 255 -2.54 6.66 -15.48
N GLY A 256 -1.71 6.78 -14.44
CA GLY A 256 -2.15 6.95 -13.06
C GLY A 256 -2.95 5.76 -12.54
N ASP A 257 -4.04 6.07 -11.85
CA ASP A 257 -4.88 5.08 -11.17
C ASP A 257 -5.59 4.11 -12.11
N ASP A 258 -5.89 4.54 -13.34
CA ASP A 258 -6.49 3.64 -14.34
C ASP A 258 -5.53 2.51 -14.74
N TRP A 259 -4.24 2.80 -14.82
CA TRP A 259 -3.22 1.77 -15.01
C TRP A 259 -3.13 0.85 -13.80
N VAL A 260 -3.18 1.39 -12.58
CA VAL A 260 -3.15 0.59 -11.35
C VAL A 260 -4.35 -0.37 -11.27
N ARG A 261 -5.55 0.11 -11.62
CA ARG A 261 -6.78 -0.70 -11.66
C ARG A 261 -6.65 -1.87 -12.64
N ARG A 262 -6.17 -1.59 -13.86
CA ARG A 262 -5.92 -2.65 -14.87
C ARG A 262 -4.81 -3.61 -14.44
N PHE A 263 -3.76 -3.11 -13.78
CA PHE A 263 -2.65 -3.91 -13.28
C PHE A 263 -3.12 -4.94 -12.25
N PHE A 264 -3.89 -4.52 -11.24
CA PHE A 264 -4.39 -5.44 -10.22
C PHE A 264 -5.48 -6.38 -10.74
N ALA A 265 -6.29 -5.93 -11.71
CA ALA A 265 -7.22 -6.82 -12.41
C ALA A 265 -6.48 -7.92 -13.18
N ALA A 266 -5.39 -7.59 -13.89
CA ALA A 266 -4.52 -8.56 -14.55
C ALA A 266 -3.86 -9.51 -13.54
N LEU A 267 -3.32 -8.96 -12.44
CA LEU A 267 -2.65 -9.75 -11.41
C LEU A 267 -3.58 -10.78 -10.75
N ALA A 268 -4.85 -10.44 -10.58
CA ALA A 268 -5.86 -11.35 -10.04
C ALA A 268 -6.06 -12.63 -10.90
N LEU A 269 -5.72 -12.57 -12.20
CA LEU A 269 -5.86 -13.66 -13.16
C LEU A 269 -4.58 -14.49 -13.32
N CYS A 270 -3.44 -14.04 -12.77
CA CYS A 270 -2.19 -14.79 -12.88
C CYS A 270 -2.26 -16.14 -12.16
N PRO A 271 -1.47 -17.14 -12.63
CA PRO A 271 -1.32 -18.40 -11.91
C PRO A 271 -0.65 -18.17 -10.55
N GLU A 272 -1.04 -18.96 -9.55
CA GLU A 272 -0.39 -18.93 -8.24
C GLU A 272 1.00 -19.57 -8.30
N THR A 273 2.00 -18.92 -7.71
CA THR A 273 3.35 -19.46 -7.57
C THR A 273 3.96 -18.92 -6.29
N LYS A 274 3.99 -19.72 -5.21
CA LYS A 274 4.61 -19.29 -3.95
C LYS A 274 6.10 -19.02 -4.16
N ALA A 275 6.58 -17.83 -3.82
CA ALA A 275 8.01 -17.55 -3.84
C ALA A 275 8.68 -18.26 -2.64
N VAL A 276 9.52 -19.25 -2.93
CA VAL A 276 10.31 -20.00 -1.92
C VAL A 276 11.79 -20.08 -2.29
N ASP A 277 12.12 -19.76 -3.53
CA ASP A 277 13.46 -19.80 -4.10
C ASP A 277 13.61 -18.79 -5.24
N ARG A 278 14.82 -18.66 -5.79
CA ARG A 278 15.10 -17.74 -6.89
C ARG A 278 14.23 -18.00 -8.13
N PRO A 279 14.05 -19.24 -8.63
CA PRO A 279 13.18 -19.51 -9.78
C PRO A 279 11.72 -19.12 -9.58
N THR A 280 11.12 -19.45 -8.43
CA THR A 280 9.73 -19.10 -8.11
C THR A 280 9.56 -17.59 -7.94
N ALA A 281 10.51 -16.90 -7.33
CA ALA A 281 10.52 -15.44 -7.24
C ALA A 281 10.64 -14.78 -8.62
N ARG A 282 11.50 -15.32 -9.50
CA ARG A 282 11.62 -14.85 -10.89
C ARG A 282 10.30 -15.01 -11.65
N ARG A 283 9.57 -16.11 -11.46
CA ARG A 283 8.23 -16.28 -12.05
C ARG A 283 7.25 -15.18 -11.62
N GLN A 284 7.28 -14.75 -10.36
CA GLN A 284 6.49 -13.59 -9.93
C GLN A 284 6.99 -12.28 -10.54
N CYS A 285 8.30 -12.09 -10.74
CA CYS A 285 8.82 -10.94 -11.50
C CYS A 285 8.33 -10.93 -12.95
N LEU A 286 8.22 -12.09 -13.60
CA LEU A 286 7.63 -12.21 -14.94
C LEU A 286 6.14 -11.89 -14.93
N ALA A 287 5.39 -12.39 -13.93
CA ALA A 287 3.98 -12.04 -13.74
C ALA A 287 3.80 -10.54 -13.55
N TRP A 288 4.68 -9.90 -12.77
CA TRP A 288 4.71 -8.44 -12.61
C TRP A 288 4.87 -7.72 -13.96
N TYR A 289 5.91 -8.08 -14.72
CA TYR A 289 6.17 -7.50 -16.04
C TYR A 289 5.01 -7.72 -17.02
N ALA A 290 4.44 -8.92 -17.07
CA ALA A 290 3.32 -9.25 -17.94
C ALA A 290 2.06 -8.46 -17.58
N CYS A 291 1.72 -8.36 -16.29
CA CYS A 291 0.58 -7.57 -15.81
C CYS A 291 0.78 -6.07 -16.08
N ALA A 292 1.99 -5.56 -15.86
CA ALA A 292 2.31 -4.16 -16.12
C ALA A 292 2.17 -3.81 -17.60
N SER A 293 2.63 -4.69 -18.48
CA SER A 293 2.54 -4.55 -19.94
C SER A 293 1.10 -4.68 -20.44
N ALA A 294 0.34 -5.65 -19.92
CA ALA A 294 -1.09 -5.78 -20.20
C ALA A 294 -1.88 -4.53 -19.77
N ALA A 295 -1.62 -4.01 -18.56
CA ALA A 295 -2.25 -2.80 -18.06
C ALA A 295 -1.88 -1.54 -18.86
N ALA A 296 -0.68 -1.50 -19.43
CA ALA A 296 -0.22 -0.43 -20.33
C ALA A 296 -0.74 -0.57 -21.76
N GLY A 297 -1.29 -1.74 -22.13
CA GLY A 297 -1.69 -2.06 -23.50
C GLY A 297 -0.52 -2.17 -24.47
N ARG A 298 0.71 -2.33 -23.97
CA ARG A 298 1.94 -2.45 -24.78
C ARG A 298 3.03 -3.18 -24.02
N ASP A 299 3.99 -3.73 -24.75
CA ASP A 299 5.20 -4.30 -24.18
C ASP A 299 6.02 -3.22 -23.44
N LEU A 300 6.36 -3.48 -22.17
CA LEU A 300 7.23 -2.62 -21.36
C LEU A 300 8.68 -3.13 -21.25
N ALA A 301 9.16 -3.88 -22.24
CA ALA A 301 10.54 -4.38 -22.29
C ALA A 301 11.58 -3.25 -22.22
N ASP A 302 11.30 -2.06 -22.76
CA ASP A 302 12.15 -0.87 -22.63
C ASP A 302 12.46 -0.54 -21.17
N ARG A 303 11.47 -0.69 -20.29
CA ARG A 303 11.62 -0.45 -18.85
C ARG A 303 12.12 -1.66 -18.10
N PHE A 304 11.39 -2.77 -18.16
CA PHE A 304 11.70 -3.94 -17.33
C PHE A 304 13.00 -4.60 -17.76
N VAL A 305 13.20 -4.78 -19.06
CA VAL A 305 14.32 -5.57 -19.59
C VAL A 305 15.52 -4.70 -19.86
N THR A 306 15.36 -3.59 -20.59
CA THR A 306 16.49 -2.70 -20.92
C THR A 306 16.84 -1.80 -19.74
N GLY A 307 15.88 -1.08 -19.16
CA GLY A 307 16.14 -0.14 -18.07
C GLY A 307 16.46 -0.81 -16.73
N TRP A 308 15.68 -1.83 -16.36
CA TRP A 308 15.74 -2.46 -15.04
C TRP A 308 16.42 -3.82 -15.05
N ARG A 309 16.79 -4.34 -16.23
CA ARG A 309 17.57 -5.57 -16.37
C ARG A 309 16.86 -6.81 -15.79
N LEU A 310 15.53 -6.88 -15.94
CA LEU A 310 14.80 -8.13 -15.79
C LEU A 310 15.28 -9.08 -16.87
N ASP A 311 15.97 -10.13 -16.46
CA ASP A 311 16.52 -11.12 -17.35
C ASP A 311 15.40 -11.97 -17.97
N LEU A 312 15.29 -11.97 -19.30
CA LEU A 312 14.39 -12.80 -20.08
C LEU A 312 15.19 -13.75 -20.95
N THR A 313 14.76 -15.01 -21.02
CA THR A 313 15.31 -15.97 -22.00
C THR A 313 14.96 -15.52 -23.43
N PRO A 314 15.69 -15.99 -24.46
CA PRO A 314 15.34 -15.68 -25.84
C PRO A 314 13.91 -16.09 -26.21
N GLU A 315 13.43 -17.22 -25.67
CA GLU A 315 12.06 -17.72 -25.87
C GLU A 315 11.04 -16.79 -25.23
N GLU A 316 11.23 -16.41 -23.96
CA GLU A 316 10.35 -15.46 -23.27
C GLU A 316 10.31 -14.12 -24.01
N ARG A 317 11.46 -13.61 -24.44
CA ARG A 317 11.52 -12.36 -25.21
C ARG A 317 10.70 -12.44 -26.50
N ALA A 318 10.84 -13.51 -27.27
CA ALA A 318 10.06 -13.71 -28.50
C ALA A 318 8.56 -13.83 -28.22
N ARG A 319 8.21 -14.53 -27.13
CA ARG A 319 6.82 -14.71 -26.69
C ARG A 319 6.17 -13.41 -26.22
N PHE A 320 6.86 -12.60 -25.41
CA PHE A 320 6.34 -11.30 -24.96
C PHE A 320 6.28 -10.27 -26.09
N ALA A 321 7.26 -10.26 -27.01
CA ALA A 321 7.26 -9.36 -28.16
C ALA A 321 6.11 -9.63 -29.14
N SER A 322 5.64 -10.88 -29.22
CA SER A 322 4.52 -11.28 -30.09
C SER A 322 3.15 -11.22 -29.41
N ALA A 323 3.10 -10.93 -28.10
CA ALA A 323 1.85 -10.91 -27.37
C ALA A 323 0.93 -9.77 -27.85
N PRO A 324 -0.38 -10.00 -27.99
CA PRO A 324 -1.33 -9.00 -28.45
C PRO A 324 -1.72 -8.05 -27.31
N TRP A 325 -0.74 -7.26 -26.83
CA TRP A 325 -0.94 -6.29 -25.75
C TRP A 325 -2.12 -5.36 -26.08
N GLY A 326 -2.94 -5.08 -25.06
CA GLY A 326 -4.11 -4.21 -25.18
C GLY A 326 -5.39 -4.90 -25.67
N ARG A 327 -5.34 -6.19 -26.04
CA ARG A 327 -6.57 -6.96 -26.32
C ARG A 327 -7.19 -7.51 -25.03
N PRO A 328 -8.53 -7.44 -24.87
CA PRO A 328 -9.23 -8.03 -23.72
C PRO A 328 -8.99 -9.54 -23.56
N GLU A 329 -8.80 -10.25 -24.68
CA GLU A 329 -8.60 -11.70 -24.74
C GLU A 329 -7.17 -12.17 -24.43
N LEU A 330 -6.27 -11.29 -23.94
CA LEU A 330 -4.90 -11.69 -23.61
C LEU A 330 -4.89 -12.73 -22.48
N ASP A 331 -4.55 -13.97 -22.82
CA ASP A 331 -4.36 -15.05 -21.85
C ASP A 331 -2.99 -14.93 -21.16
N LEU A 332 -2.96 -14.22 -20.04
CA LEU A 332 -1.77 -14.09 -19.20
C LEU A 332 -1.28 -15.43 -18.63
N THR A 333 -2.17 -16.41 -18.45
CA THR A 333 -1.77 -17.74 -17.96
C THR A 333 -0.99 -18.49 -19.03
N ALA A 334 -1.45 -18.46 -20.29
CA ALA A 334 -0.70 -19.01 -21.41
C ALA A 334 0.63 -18.28 -21.62
N LEU A 335 0.65 -16.96 -21.46
CA LEU A 335 1.86 -16.14 -21.64
C LEU A 335 2.94 -16.40 -20.57
N LEU A 336 2.54 -16.83 -19.37
CA LEU A 336 3.43 -17.07 -18.23
C LEU A 336 3.87 -18.54 -18.06
N LYS A 337 3.29 -19.46 -18.83
CA LYS A 337 3.79 -20.85 -18.96
C LYS A 337 5.06 -20.87 -19.77
#